data_AF-A0A815DRV0-F1
#
_entry.id   AF-A0A815DRV0-F1
#
_cell.length_a   1.000
_cell.length_b   1.000
_cell.length_c   1.000
_cell.angle_alpha   90.00
_cell.angle_beta   90.00
_cell.angle_gamma   90.00
#
_symmetry.space_group_name_H-M   'P 1'
#
loop_
_entity.id
_entity.type
_entity.pdbx_description
1 polymer ?
#
loop_
_entity_poly.entity_id
_entity_poly.type
_entity_poly.pdbx_seq_one_letter_code
_entity_poly.pdbx_strand_id
1 'polypeptide(L)'
;MELMMTPLEYRAYTVFDERIHVMDIVAKQYLESASADVHHLIPVDVPTDGNCLYHSALISMNNSTVTTSELRVRTIVELITNETFYCNMYANVAGSIDIAIQGVCKNFTYSELYEICALCTVLGCNIRSVYPEIDFHPDMAVMNNIFTPAPSVTTNYEITILWSHAWDEMRARAVNNNVWSPNHFVPLMSPSMPHESDRSNELILNHKTPEKQTLKNNTPIQIRIPEFQDSPNRRFRADNNVIADFTESISLKTRQQNYNKGKTQQETRLEQERNRHRLRRANQTEEEHQIRLEQQRKRDKSRRANQTEEEHQIRLEQQRKRDKSRRANQTEEEHHIRLQQQAKRREANRVRRRLEDDMLQNIDIEQHDTEIQRNDTEISTPT
;
A
#
# COMPACT_ATOMS: atom_id res chain seq x y z
N MET A 1 -32.44 -10.40 15.17
CA MET A 1 -32.37 -8.98 14.81
C MET A 1 -32.31 -8.96 13.29
N GLU A 2 -33.42 -8.67 12.63
CA GLU A 2 -33.57 -8.70 11.17
C GLU A 2 -32.80 -7.50 10.57
N LEU A 3 -31.90 -7.74 9.62
CA LEU A 3 -30.87 -6.81 9.13
C LEU A 3 -31.45 -5.49 8.58
N MET A 4 -30.96 -4.36 9.10
CA MET A 4 -31.30 -2.98 8.68
C MET A 4 -30.68 -2.53 7.35
N MET A 5 -30.01 -3.41 6.59
CA MET A 5 -29.40 -3.02 5.31
C MET A 5 -30.32 -3.42 4.15
N THR A 6 -30.66 -2.45 3.30
CA THR A 6 -31.39 -2.72 2.06
C THR A 6 -30.61 -3.76 1.25
N PRO A 7 -31.26 -4.86 0.81
CA PRO A 7 -30.61 -5.88 0.00
C PRO A 7 -29.95 -5.26 -1.23
N LEU A 8 -28.71 -5.66 -1.51
CA LEU A 8 -28.07 -5.30 -2.77
C LEU A 8 -28.65 -6.18 -3.87
N GLU A 9 -29.21 -5.58 -4.92
CA GLU A 9 -29.49 -6.32 -6.14
C GLU A 9 -28.16 -6.57 -6.86
N TYR A 10 -27.64 -7.77 -6.68
CA TYR A 10 -26.42 -8.21 -7.31
C TYR A 10 -26.71 -8.89 -8.65
N ARG A 11 -26.08 -8.41 -9.73
CA ARG A 11 -26.05 -9.07 -11.04
C ARG A 11 -24.62 -9.17 -11.51
N ALA A 12 -24.14 -10.41 -11.65
CA ALA A 12 -22.80 -10.69 -12.11
C ALA A 12 -22.58 -10.14 -13.52
N TYR A 13 -21.49 -9.39 -13.69
CA TYR A 13 -20.97 -8.97 -14.97
C TYR A 13 -19.55 -9.47 -15.10
N THR A 14 -19.39 -10.60 -15.78
CA THR A 14 -18.13 -11.37 -15.80
C THR A 14 -17.51 -11.42 -17.18
N VAL A 15 -18.02 -10.66 -18.15
CA VAL A 15 -17.53 -10.65 -19.53
C VAL A 15 -16.71 -9.40 -19.76
N PHE A 16 -15.51 -9.58 -20.33
CA PHE A 16 -14.62 -8.50 -20.70
C PHE A 16 -15.22 -7.72 -21.88
N ASP A 17 -15.12 -6.39 -21.84
CA ASP A 17 -15.60 -5.49 -22.88
C ASP A 17 -14.55 -4.40 -23.09
N GLU A 18 -13.83 -4.49 -24.21
CA GLU A 18 -12.73 -3.59 -24.58
C GLU A 18 -13.13 -2.10 -24.64
N ARG A 19 -14.43 -1.79 -24.72
CA ARG A 19 -14.93 -0.41 -24.77
C ARG A 19 -14.91 0.28 -23.41
N ILE A 20 -14.98 -0.50 -22.34
CA ILE A 20 -15.13 0.00 -20.96
C ILE A 20 -14.09 -0.58 -20.00
N HIS A 21 -13.46 -1.69 -20.35
CA HIS A 21 -12.43 -2.35 -19.55
C HIS A 21 -11.06 -2.17 -20.19
N VAL A 22 -10.07 -1.98 -19.33
CA VAL A 22 -8.65 -1.98 -19.69
C VAL A 22 -8.02 -3.22 -19.06
N MET A 23 -7.20 -3.95 -19.81
CA MET A 23 -6.50 -5.12 -19.26
C MET A 23 -5.36 -4.67 -18.35
N ASP A 24 -5.26 -5.27 -17.17
CA ASP A 24 -4.10 -5.10 -16.28
C ASP A 24 -2.95 -6.00 -16.77
N ILE A 25 -1.94 -5.39 -17.38
CA ILE A 25 -0.78 -6.09 -17.95
C ILE A 25 0.09 -6.71 -16.84
N VAL A 26 0.17 -6.08 -15.67
CA VAL A 26 0.95 -6.61 -14.54
C VAL A 26 0.26 -7.82 -13.95
N ALA A 27 -1.05 -7.72 -13.70
CA ALA A 27 -1.84 -8.85 -13.25
C ALA A 27 -1.89 -9.99 -14.27
N LYS A 28 -1.82 -9.70 -15.58
CA LYS A 28 -1.72 -10.75 -16.61
C LYS A 28 -0.47 -11.61 -16.44
N GLN A 29 0.66 -11.02 -16.07
CA GLN A 29 1.88 -11.77 -15.78
C GLN A 29 1.71 -12.67 -14.54
N TYR A 30 1.06 -12.17 -13.50
CA TYR A 30 0.77 -12.97 -12.31
C TYR A 30 -0.21 -14.12 -12.57
N LEU A 31 -1.18 -13.91 -13.46
CA LEU A 31 -2.14 -14.94 -13.86
C LEU A 31 -1.46 -16.14 -14.54
N GLU A 32 -0.36 -15.95 -15.26
CA GLU A 32 0.42 -17.04 -15.86
C GLU A 32 1.01 -18.00 -14.81
N SER A 33 1.23 -17.50 -13.59
CA SER A 33 1.70 -18.29 -12.45
C SER A 33 0.55 -18.86 -11.60
N ALA A 34 -0.71 -18.62 -11.96
CA ALA A 34 -1.87 -19.21 -11.29
C ALA A 34 -2.26 -20.55 -11.91
N SER A 35 -3.33 -21.18 -11.41
CA SER A 35 -3.84 -22.44 -11.94
C SER A 35 -4.25 -22.33 -13.41
N ALA A 36 -3.95 -23.37 -14.20
CA ALA A 36 -4.15 -23.34 -15.66
C ALA A 36 -5.62 -23.11 -16.08
N ASP A 37 -6.56 -23.49 -15.23
CA ASP A 37 -7.99 -23.37 -15.52
C ASP A 37 -8.48 -21.91 -15.53
N VAL A 38 -7.70 -20.95 -15.03
CA VAL A 38 -8.05 -19.51 -15.07
C VAL A 38 -7.24 -18.70 -16.09
N HIS A 39 -6.28 -19.31 -16.79
CA HIS A 39 -5.39 -18.60 -17.74
C HIS A 39 -6.13 -17.95 -18.91
N HIS A 40 -7.30 -18.49 -19.25
CA HIS A 40 -8.17 -17.98 -20.31
C HIS A 40 -8.90 -16.70 -19.91
N LEU A 41 -8.91 -16.33 -18.62
CA LEU A 41 -9.52 -15.11 -18.13
C LEU A 41 -8.62 -13.88 -18.38
N ILE A 42 -9.26 -12.72 -18.38
CA ILE A 42 -8.65 -11.41 -18.63
C ILE A 42 -8.71 -10.61 -17.33
N PRO A 43 -7.56 -10.26 -16.73
CA PRO A 43 -7.52 -9.37 -15.57
C PRO A 43 -7.83 -7.94 -16.01
N VAL A 44 -8.75 -7.29 -15.31
CA VAL A 44 -9.16 -5.90 -15.60
C VAL A 44 -8.49 -4.94 -14.62
N ASP A 45 -7.98 -3.84 -15.15
CA ASP A 45 -7.33 -2.77 -14.40
C ASP A 45 -8.31 -2.10 -13.42
N VAL A 46 -7.88 -1.94 -12.17
CA VAL A 46 -8.59 -1.21 -11.13
C VAL A 46 -7.62 -0.32 -10.37
N PRO A 47 -8.10 0.77 -9.73
CA PRO A 47 -7.23 1.64 -8.95
C PRO A 47 -6.46 0.89 -7.84
N THR A 48 -5.14 1.08 -7.80
CA THR A 48 -4.23 0.56 -6.76
C THR A 48 -4.22 1.46 -5.52
N ASP A 49 -5.40 1.70 -4.92
CA ASP A 49 -5.62 2.68 -3.85
C ASP A 49 -5.99 2.06 -2.50
N GLY A 50 -5.88 0.73 -2.37
CA GLY A 50 -6.33 -0.01 -1.18
C GLY A 50 -7.85 -0.27 -1.14
N ASN A 51 -8.64 0.27 -2.07
CA ASN A 51 -10.03 -0.15 -2.33
C ASN A 51 -10.14 -1.18 -3.47
N CYS A 52 -9.02 -1.67 -4.01
CA CYS A 52 -8.99 -2.58 -5.15
C CYS A 52 -9.91 -3.81 -5.04
N LEU A 53 -10.12 -4.39 -3.85
CA LEU A 53 -11.12 -5.47 -3.66
C LEU A 53 -12.54 -4.99 -4.02
N TYR A 54 -12.92 -3.81 -3.51
CA TYR A 54 -14.25 -3.24 -3.74
C TYR A 54 -14.41 -2.71 -5.16
N HIS A 55 -13.35 -2.15 -5.76
CA HIS A 55 -13.34 -1.80 -7.19
C HIS A 55 -13.56 -3.06 -8.04
N SER A 56 -12.87 -4.17 -7.72
CA SER A 56 -13.02 -5.45 -8.42
C SER A 56 -14.45 -5.99 -8.35
N ALA A 57 -15.08 -5.91 -7.17
CA ALA A 57 -16.46 -6.29 -6.99
C ALA A 57 -17.42 -5.39 -7.79
N LEU A 58 -17.23 -4.07 -7.76
CA LEU A 58 -18.07 -3.14 -8.51
C LEU A 58 -17.97 -3.33 -10.01
N ILE A 59 -16.78 -3.54 -10.57
CA ILE A 59 -16.65 -3.82 -12.01
C ILE A 59 -17.34 -5.16 -12.35
N SER A 60 -17.24 -6.15 -11.46
CA SER A 60 -17.93 -7.43 -11.61
C SER A 60 -19.43 -7.35 -11.34
N MET A 61 -19.95 -6.17 -11.01
CA MET A 61 -21.36 -5.86 -10.79
C MET A 61 -21.84 -4.90 -11.86
N ASN A 62 -22.91 -5.23 -12.57
CA ASN A 62 -23.53 -4.24 -13.45
C ASN A 62 -24.43 -3.26 -12.65
N ASN A 63 -23.87 -2.59 -11.63
CA ASN A 63 -24.60 -1.69 -10.76
C ASN A 63 -23.83 -0.39 -10.52
N SER A 64 -24.30 0.69 -11.13
CA SER A 64 -23.67 2.01 -11.08
C SER A 64 -24.02 2.84 -9.84
N THR A 65 -24.93 2.37 -8.96
CA THR A 65 -25.38 3.16 -7.81
C THR A 65 -24.58 2.89 -6.55
N VAL A 66 -23.88 1.75 -6.49
CA VAL A 66 -23.09 1.34 -5.32
C VAL A 66 -21.66 1.88 -5.45
N THR A 67 -21.11 2.39 -4.35
CA THR A 67 -19.73 2.90 -4.29
C THR A 67 -18.80 1.94 -3.55
N THR A 68 -17.47 2.08 -3.73
CA THR A 68 -16.50 1.27 -2.99
C THR A 68 -16.57 1.52 -1.49
N SER A 69 -16.85 2.75 -1.10
CA SER A 69 -17.05 3.13 0.30
C SER A 69 -18.30 2.47 0.89
N GLU A 70 -19.37 2.35 0.12
CA GLU A 70 -20.57 1.64 0.55
C GLU A 70 -20.30 0.14 0.73
N LEU A 71 -19.66 -0.53 -0.24
CA LEU A 71 -19.29 -1.94 -0.09
C LEU A 71 -18.39 -2.15 1.12
N ARG A 72 -17.39 -1.28 1.32
CA ARG A 72 -16.51 -1.32 2.51
C ARG A 72 -17.30 -1.23 3.81
N VAL A 73 -18.23 -0.27 3.92
CA VAL A 73 -19.09 -0.13 5.12
C VAL A 73 -19.95 -1.36 5.33
N ARG A 74 -20.57 -1.91 4.28
CA ARG A 74 -21.36 -3.14 4.38
C ARG A 74 -20.51 -4.33 4.84
N THR A 75 -19.29 -4.47 4.32
CA THR A 75 -18.31 -5.48 4.77
C THR A 75 -17.93 -5.29 6.23
N ILE A 76 -17.74 -4.06 6.70
CA ILE A 76 -17.47 -3.77 8.11
C ILE A 76 -18.66 -4.19 8.99
N VAL A 77 -19.87 -3.82 8.60
CA VAL A 77 -21.10 -4.20 9.33
C VAL A 77 -21.25 -5.72 9.40
N GLU A 78 -21.00 -6.42 8.30
CA GLU A 78 -21.02 -7.89 8.25
C GLU A 78 -20.00 -8.51 9.20
N LEU A 79 -18.74 -8.06 9.16
CA LEU A 79 -17.69 -8.56 10.04
C LEU A 79 -18.00 -8.34 11.53
N ILE A 80 -18.52 -7.17 11.90
CA ILE A 80 -18.87 -6.85 13.29
C ILE A 80 -20.08 -7.67 13.74
N THR A 81 -21.10 -7.79 12.87
CA THR A 81 -22.34 -8.51 13.21
C THR A 81 -22.09 -10.01 13.39
N ASN A 82 -21.17 -10.57 12.60
CA ASN A 82 -20.86 -12.00 12.57
C ASN A 82 -19.43 -12.31 13.03
N GLU A 83 -18.87 -11.50 13.92
CA GLU A 83 -17.47 -11.57 14.36
C GLU A 83 -17.10 -12.98 14.87
N THR A 84 -17.92 -13.55 15.75
CA THR A 84 -17.67 -14.88 16.32
C THR A 84 -17.64 -15.96 15.25
N PHE A 85 -18.49 -15.85 14.21
CA PHE A 85 -18.51 -16.81 13.11
C PHE A 85 -17.20 -16.76 12.32
N TYR A 86 -16.76 -15.58 11.88
CA TYR A 86 -15.53 -15.42 11.11
C TYR A 86 -14.28 -15.77 11.93
N CYS A 87 -14.25 -15.37 13.21
CA CYS A 87 -13.18 -15.72 14.14
C CYS A 87 -13.02 -17.24 14.25
N ASN A 88 -14.12 -17.97 14.46
CA ASN A 88 -14.09 -19.42 14.58
C ASN A 88 -13.74 -20.12 13.26
N MET A 89 -14.31 -19.65 12.14
CA MET A 89 -14.10 -20.25 10.82
C MET A 89 -12.63 -20.19 10.39
N TYR A 90 -11.93 -19.11 10.72
CA TYR A 90 -10.55 -18.88 10.29
C TYR A 90 -9.51 -18.83 11.42
N ALA A 91 -9.85 -19.31 12.62
CA ALA A 91 -8.99 -19.24 13.81
C ALA A 91 -7.56 -19.79 13.60
N ASN A 92 -7.42 -20.81 12.74
CA ASN A 92 -6.13 -21.47 12.46
C ASN A 92 -5.38 -20.87 11.27
N VAL A 93 -6.03 -20.00 10.50
CA VAL A 93 -5.57 -19.54 9.19
C VAL A 93 -5.72 -18.02 8.99
N ALA A 94 -5.99 -17.28 10.05
CA ALA A 94 -6.08 -15.83 9.98
C ALA A 94 -5.64 -15.21 11.30
N GLY A 95 -5.22 -13.94 11.22
CA GLY A 95 -4.87 -13.15 12.40
C GLY A 95 -6.09 -12.79 13.25
N SER A 96 -5.88 -11.89 14.21
CA SER A 96 -6.98 -11.36 15.04
C SER A 96 -8.00 -10.60 14.18
N ILE A 97 -9.27 -11.01 14.28
CA ILE A 97 -10.38 -10.35 13.59
C ILE A 97 -10.55 -8.89 14.04
N ASP A 98 -10.27 -8.56 15.30
CA ASP A 98 -10.29 -7.17 15.80
C ASP A 98 -9.34 -6.27 15.02
N ILE A 99 -8.15 -6.78 14.69
CA ILE A 99 -7.15 -6.04 13.91
C ILE A 99 -7.65 -5.83 12.48
N ALA A 100 -8.29 -6.84 11.89
CA ALA A 100 -8.90 -6.74 10.57
C ALA A 100 -10.02 -5.70 10.55
N ILE A 101 -10.98 -5.79 11.48
CA ILE A 101 -12.09 -4.82 11.65
C ILE A 101 -11.55 -3.39 11.80
N GLN A 102 -10.56 -3.18 12.67
CA GLN A 102 -9.95 -1.86 12.86
C GLN A 102 -9.24 -1.35 11.60
N GLY A 103 -8.63 -2.25 10.83
CA GLY A 103 -7.98 -1.95 9.56
C GLY A 103 -9.00 -1.51 8.51
N VAL A 104 -10.01 -2.33 8.25
CA VAL A 104 -11.00 -2.07 7.18
C VAL A 104 -11.82 -0.79 7.43
N CYS A 105 -12.01 -0.40 8.69
CA CYS A 105 -12.63 0.89 9.09
C CYS A 105 -11.94 2.12 8.50
N LYS A 106 -10.64 2.04 8.18
CA LYS A 106 -9.90 3.13 7.54
C LYS A 106 -10.01 2.98 6.02
N ASN A 107 -10.69 3.92 5.36
CA ASN A 107 -10.76 3.94 3.90
C ASN A 107 -9.34 3.86 3.28
N PHE A 108 -9.22 3.24 2.10
CA PHE A 108 -7.95 2.99 1.42
C PHE A 108 -6.99 2.03 2.13
N THR A 109 -7.44 1.31 3.15
CA THR A 109 -6.68 0.17 3.73
C THR A 109 -6.92 -1.08 2.89
N TYR A 110 -5.84 -1.79 2.55
CA TYR A 110 -5.88 -3.05 1.82
C TYR A 110 -6.70 -4.11 2.58
N SER A 111 -7.48 -4.87 1.81
CA SER A 111 -8.27 -6.00 2.28
C SER A 111 -7.45 -7.29 2.30
N GLU A 112 -7.83 -8.23 3.17
CA GLU A 112 -7.25 -9.56 3.26
C GLU A 112 -8.37 -10.63 3.24
N LEU A 113 -8.15 -11.78 3.87
CA LEU A 113 -9.06 -12.92 3.87
C LEU A 113 -10.44 -12.58 4.46
N TYR A 114 -10.48 -11.92 5.62
CA TYR A 114 -11.74 -11.63 6.30
C TYR A 114 -12.68 -10.77 5.45
N GLU A 115 -12.14 -9.74 4.80
CA GLU A 115 -12.93 -8.84 3.97
C GLU A 115 -13.46 -9.54 2.71
N ILE A 116 -12.70 -10.47 2.11
CA ILE A 116 -13.20 -11.28 0.97
C ILE A 116 -14.40 -12.13 1.41
N CYS A 117 -14.30 -12.80 2.56
CA CYS A 117 -15.36 -13.68 3.05
C CYS A 117 -16.61 -12.90 3.47
N ALA A 118 -16.44 -11.74 4.11
CA ALA A 118 -17.56 -10.87 4.45
C ALA A 118 -18.17 -10.21 3.21
N LEU A 119 -17.36 -9.80 2.24
CA LEU A 119 -17.86 -9.27 0.98
C LEU A 119 -18.68 -10.32 0.22
N CYS A 120 -18.24 -11.58 0.22
CA CYS A 120 -18.99 -12.70 -0.33
C CYS A 120 -20.42 -12.78 0.24
N THR A 121 -20.57 -12.69 1.57
CA THR A 121 -21.89 -12.61 2.22
C THR A 121 -22.68 -11.36 1.83
N VAL A 122 -22.03 -10.18 1.84
CA VAL A 122 -22.66 -8.90 1.50
C VAL A 122 -23.22 -8.88 0.08
N LEU A 123 -22.51 -9.49 -0.87
CA LEU A 123 -22.92 -9.56 -2.27
C LEU A 123 -23.94 -10.67 -2.53
N GLY A 124 -23.99 -11.70 -1.68
CA GLY A 124 -24.81 -12.89 -1.92
C GLY A 124 -24.35 -13.71 -3.13
N CYS A 125 -23.07 -13.62 -3.50
CA CYS A 125 -22.47 -14.33 -4.63
C CYS A 125 -21.21 -15.07 -4.18
N ASN A 126 -20.83 -16.13 -4.89
CA ASN A 126 -19.56 -16.79 -4.65
C ASN A 126 -18.42 -15.86 -5.10
N ILE A 127 -17.31 -15.89 -4.35
CA ILE A 127 -16.07 -15.24 -4.75
C ILE A 127 -15.00 -16.30 -4.92
N ARG A 128 -14.63 -16.58 -6.16
CA ARG A 128 -13.46 -17.37 -6.51
C ARG A 128 -12.22 -16.49 -6.37
N SER A 129 -11.42 -16.76 -5.34
CA SER A 129 -10.16 -16.08 -5.10
C SER A 129 -9.01 -16.87 -5.68
N VAL A 130 -8.27 -16.26 -6.59
CA VAL A 130 -7.13 -16.86 -7.30
C VAL A 130 -5.83 -16.28 -6.76
N TYR A 131 -4.99 -17.13 -6.18
CA TYR A 131 -3.67 -16.74 -5.68
C TYR A 131 -2.58 -17.34 -6.58
N PRO A 132 -1.64 -16.55 -7.14
CA PRO A 132 -0.53 -17.07 -7.94
C PRO A 132 0.39 -18.01 -7.16
N GLU A 133 0.94 -19.05 -7.81
CA GLU A 133 1.87 -20.00 -7.21
C GLU A 133 3.30 -19.43 -7.05
N ILE A 134 3.41 -18.18 -6.59
CA ILE A 134 4.67 -17.45 -6.38
C ILE A 134 4.95 -17.38 -4.88
N ASP A 135 6.08 -17.92 -4.46
CA ASP A 135 6.45 -18.08 -3.04
C ASP A 135 5.34 -18.74 -2.19
N PHE A 136 4.55 -19.61 -2.83
CA PHE A 136 3.33 -20.19 -2.25
C PHE A 136 3.66 -21.20 -1.15
N HIS A 137 2.96 -21.09 -0.02
CA HIS A 137 3.06 -22.03 1.10
C HIS A 137 1.71 -22.74 1.31
N PRO A 138 1.68 -24.01 1.76
CA PRO A 138 0.42 -24.73 2.02
C PRO A 138 -0.59 -23.96 2.90
N ASP A 139 -0.11 -23.19 3.88
CA ASP A 139 -0.97 -22.37 4.75
C ASP A 139 -1.70 -21.25 4.01
N MET A 140 -1.21 -20.87 2.81
CA MET A 140 -1.82 -19.87 1.93
C MET A 140 -2.93 -20.46 1.05
N ALA A 141 -3.17 -21.79 1.09
CA ALA A 141 -4.21 -22.44 0.32
C ALA A 141 -5.60 -21.87 0.60
N VAL A 142 -5.84 -21.35 1.80
CA VAL A 142 -7.10 -20.66 2.13
C VAL A 142 -7.35 -19.44 1.24
N MET A 143 -6.30 -18.76 0.75
CA MET A 143 -6.41 -17.59 -0.11
C MET A 143 -6.68 -17.96 -1.58
N ASN A 144 -6.43 -19.22 -1.99
CA ASN A 144 -6.73 -19.73 -3.33
C ASN A 144 -7.93 -20.68 -3.28
N ASN A 145 -9.13 -20.12 -3.07
CA ASN A 145 -10.34 -20.90 -2.78
C ASN A 145 -11.61 -20.22 -3.30
N ILE A 146 -12.72 -20.94 -3.31
CA ILE A 146 -14.05 -20.40 -3.58
C ILE A 146 -14.74 -20.14 -2.23
N PHE A 147 -15.04 -18.87 -1.97
CA PHE A 147 -15.79 -18.44 -0.80
C PHE A 147 -17.28 -18.39 -1.14
N THR A 148 -18.12 -18.91 -0.25
CA THR A 148 -19.57 -18.93 -0.39
C THR A 148 -20.23 -18.05 0.68
N PRO A 149 -21.36 -17.39 0.40
CA PRO A 149 -22.06 -16.56 1.39
C PRO A 149 -22.44 -17.34 2.65
N ALA A 150 -22.48 -16.66 3.79
CA ALA A 150 -22.93 -17.23 5.07
C ALA A 150 -24.20 -16.51 5.57
N PRO A 151 -25.32 -17.22 5.84
CA PRO A 151 -25.53 -18.64 5.62
C PRO A 151 -25.53 -19.01 4.13
N SER A 152 -25.25 -20.28 3.82
CA SER A 152 -25.22 -20.77 2.44
C SER A 152 -26.53 -20.49 1.73
N VAL A 153 -26.50 -19.59 0.75
CA VAL A 153 -27.60 -19.36 -0.19
C VAL A 153 -27.29 -20.04 -1.50
N THR A 154 -28.30 -20.60 -2.16
CA THR A 154 -28.15 -21.06 -3.55
C THR A 154 -27.99 -19.83 -4.43
N THR A 155 -26.74 -19.51 -4.78
CA THR A 155 -26.41 -18.44 -5.71
C THR A 155 -25.91 -19.05 -7.01
N ASN A 156 -26.39 -18.52 -8.14
CA ASN A 156 -25.92 -18.92 -9.47
C ASN A 156 -24.79 -18.01 -9.96
N TYR A 157 -24.29 -17.14 -9.10
CA TYR A 157 -23.35 -16.10 -9.45
C TYR A 157 -22.01 -16.33 -8.75
N GLU A 158 -20.95 -16.30 -9.54
CA GLU A 158 -19.57 -16.35 -9.08
C GLU A 158 -18.80 -15.20 -9.73
N ILE A 159 -18.03 -14.46 -8.93
CA ILE A 159 -17.00 -13.55 -9.43
C ILE A 159 -15.64 -14.16 -9.16
N THR A 160 -14.70 -13.87 -10.05
CA THR A 160 -13.31 -14.31 -9.88
C THR A 160 -12.43 -13.09 -9.64
N ILE A 161 -11.61 -13.12 -8.60
CA ILE A 161 -10.61 -12.10 -8.29
C ILE A 161 -9.22 -12.73 -8.25
N LEU A 162 -8.20 -11.97 -8.64
CA LEU A 162 -6.80 -12.38 -8.62
C LEU A 162 -6.04 -11.54 -7.60
N TRP A 163 -5.26 -12.21 -6.74
CA TRP A 163 -4.21 -11.59 -5.95
C TRP A 163 -3.04 -11.24 -6.86
N SER A 164 -2.79 -9.94 -7.02
CA SER A 164 -1.77 -9.36 -7.88
C SER A 164 -0.89 -8.39 -7.07
N HIS A 165 -0.03 -7.67 -7.77
CA HIS A 165 0.78 -6.59 -7.23
C HIS A 165 0.76 -5.38 -8.17
N ALA A 166 0.86 -4.17 -7.62
CA ALA A 166 0.87 -2.94 -8.41
C ALA A 166 2.12 -2.78 -9.33
N TRP A 167 3.13 -3.62 -9.11
CA TRP A 167 4.38 -3.67 -9.88
C TRP A 167 4.68 -5.10 -10.29
N ASP A 168 5.48 -5.26 -11.35
CA ASP A 168 6.04 -6.56 -11.75
C ASP A 168 6.79 -7.26 -10.62
N GLU A 169 6.94 -8.58 -10.74
CA GLU A 169 7.54 -9.43 -9.71
C GLU A 169 8.97 -9.00 -9.33
N MET A 170 9.78 -8.60 -10.31
CA MET A 170 11.15 -8.17 -10.08
C MET A 170 11.19 -6.95 -9.14
N ARG A 171 10.35 -5.94 -9.42
CA ARG A 171 10.24 -4.74 -8.57
C ARG A 171 9.61 -5.05 -7.22
N ALA A 172 8.56 -5.87 -7.19
CA ALA A 172 7.89 -6.29 -5.95
C ALA A 172 8.89 -6.97 -4.99
N ARG A 173 9.69 -7.90 -5.51
CA ARG A 173 10.75 -8.58 -4.73
C ARG A 173 11.84 -7.63 -4.28
N ALA A 174 12.28 -6.70 -5.14
CA ALA A 174 13.36 -5.77 -4.83
C ALA A 174 13.07 -4.90 -3.60
N VAL A 175 11.80 -4.55 -3.37
CA VAL A 175 11.39 -3.76 -2.20
C VAL A 175 11.04 -4.60 -0.97
N ASN A 176 10.81 -5.90 -1.15
CA ASN A 176 10.28 -6.79 -0.11
C ASN A 176 11.25 -7.93 0.25
N ASN A 177 12.54 -7.60 0.44
CA ASN A 177 13.59 -8.56 0.84
C ASN A 177 13.63 -9.83 -0.03
N ASN A 178 13.40 -9.68 -1.33
CA ASN A 178 13.35 -10.76 -2.31
C ASN A 178 12.20 -11.77 -2.15
N VAL A 179 11.19 -11.45 -1.33
CA VAL A 179 9.96 -12.24 -1.15
C VAL A 179 8.83 -11.53 -1.88
N TRP A 180 8.01 -12.28 -2.62
CA TRP A 180 6.81 -11.71 -3.22
C TRP A 180 5.65 -11.71 -2.21
N SER A 181 4.85 -10.65 -2.25
CA SER A 181 3.58 -10.57 -1.51
C SER A 181 2.60 -9.72 -2.32
N PRO A 182 1.32 -10.08 -2.38
CA PRO A 182 0.34 -9.30 -3.12
C PRO A 182 0.04 -7.97 -2.39
N ASN A 183 -0.35 -6.97 -3.16
CA ASN A 183 -0.89 -5.71 -2.65
C ASN A 183 -2.01 -5.16 -3.54
N HIS A 184 -2.54 -5.96 -4.45
CA HIS A 184 -3.55 -5.55 -5.40
C HIS A 184 -4.53 -6.69 -5.68
N PHE A 185 -5.81 -6.35 -5.81
CA PHE A 185 -6.83 -7.25 -6.33
C PHE A 185 -7.28 -6.75 -7.68
N VAL A 186 -7.47 -7.67 -8.63
CA VAL A 186 -8.11 -7.37 -9.91
C VAL A 186 -9.24 -8.36 -10.16
N PRO A 187 -10.35 -7.96 -10.81
CA PRO A 187 -11.33 -8.93 -11.25
C PRO A 187 -10.83 -9.65 -12.51
N LEU A 188 -11.13 -10.94 -12.59
CA LEU A 188 -10.89 -11.77 -13.77
C LEU A 188 -12.20 -11.95 -14.54
N MET A 189 -12.16 -11.65 -15.84
CA MET A 189 -13.32 -11.72 -16.71
C MET A 189 -13.13 -12.72 -17.84
N SER A 190 -14.23 -13.36 -18.24
CA SER A 190 -14.26 -14.18 -19.44
C SER A 190 -14.09 -13.32 -20.69
N PRO A 191 -13.34 -13.79 -21.71
CA PRO A 191 -13.28 -13.12 -22.99
C PRO A 191 -14.68 -13.03 -23.59
N SER A 192 -14.97 -11.96 -24.33
CA SER A 192 -16.20 -11.88 -25.12
C SER A 192 -16.20 -13.04 -26.13
N MET A 193 -17.27 -13.83 -26.17
CA MET A 193 -17.41 -14.85 -27.21
C MET A 193 -17.41 -14.14 -28.57
N PRO A 194 -16.57 -14.53 -29.55
CA PRO A 194 -16.68 -13.99 -30.88
C PRO A 194 -18.06 -14.34 -31.43
N HIS A 195 -18.83 -13.32 -31.83
CA HIS A 195 -20.10 -13.54 -32.53
C HIS A 195 -19.82 -14.41 -33.76
N GLU A 196 -20.65 -15.44 -34.02
CA GLU A 196 -20.49 -16.32 -35.19
C GLU A 196 -20.46 -15.57 -36.54
N SER A 197 -20.89 -14.30 -36.57
CA SER A 197 -20.75 -13.41 -37.72
C SER A 197 -19.30 -13.06 -38.07
N ASP A 198 -18.36 -13.10 -37.11
CA ASP A 198 -16.97 -12.71 -37.35
C ASP A 198 -16.11 -13.86 -37.89
N ARG A 199 -16.47 -15.12 -37.60
CA ARG A 199 -15.84 -16.30 -38.23
C ARG A 199 -16.09 -16.36 -39.74
N SER A 200 -17.17 -15.73 -40.20
CA SER A 200 -17.49 -15.60 -41.63
C SER A 200 -16.56 -14.60 -42.33
N ASN A 201 -16.01 -13.63 -41.61
CA ASN A 201 -15.19 -12.56 -42.16
C ASN A 201 -13.69 -12.89 -42.14
N GLU A 202 -13.22 -13.70 -41.19
CA GLU A 202 -11.81 -14.15 -41.17
C GLU A 202 -11.44 -15.10 -42.32
N LEU A 203 -12.41 -15.82 -42.90
CA LEU A 203 -12.17 -16.64 -44.09
C LEU A 203 -12.10 -15.83 -45.39
N ILE A 204 -12.50 -14.55 -45.38
CA ILE A 204 -12.56 -13.69 -46.58
C ILE A 204 -11.36 -12.74 -46.67
N LEU A 205 -10.64 -12.46 -45.58
CA LEU A 205 -9.49 -11.53 -45.59
C LEU A 205 -8.10 -12.17 -45.82
N ASN A 206 -8.01 -13.48 -46.05
CA ASN A 206 -6.73 -14.17 -46.31
C ASN A 206 -6.24 -14.11 -47.77
N HIS A 207 -6.36 -12.95 -48.43
CA HIS A 207 -5.62 -12.67 -49.65
C HIS A 207 -5.12 -11.22 -49.74
N LYS A 208 -3.79 -11.07 -49.61
CA LYS A 208 -2.90 -10.04 -50.22
C LYS A 208 -3.08 -8.57 -49.74
N THR A 209 -2.09 -7.74 -49.37
CA THR A 209 -0.61 -7.72 -49.18
C THR A 209 -0.27 -6.37 -48.46
N PRO A 210 0.99 -5.88 -48.29
CA PRO A 210 1.58 -5.50 -47.00
C PRO A 210 1.70 -3.98 -46.69
N GLU A 211 2.07 -3.72 -45.43
CA GLU A 211 2.76 -2.54 -44.86
C GLU A 211 2.15 -1.14 -44.95
N LYS A 212 1.95 -0.53 -43.76
CA LYS A 212 2.58 0.76 -43.44
C LYS A 212 2.70 0.98 -41.93
N GLN A 213 3.93 1.19 -41.48
CA GLN A 213 4.31 1.70 -40.16
C GLN A 213 3.83 3.14 -39.99
N THR A 214 3.28 3.48 -38.81
CA THR A 214 3.38 4.83 -38.26
C THR A 214 3.53 4.80 -36.74
N LEU A 215 4.55 5.53 -36.28
CA LEU A 215 4.97 5.73 -34.90
C LEU A 215 4.05 6.69 -34.11
N LYS A 216 3.93 6.35 -32.81
CA LYS A 216 3.96 7.21 -31.58
C LYS A 216 2.98 8.37 -31.43
N ASN A 217 2.33 8.39 -30.26
CA ASN A 217 2.42 9.50 -29.29
C ASN A 217 1.93 9.04 -27.91
N ASN A 218 2.86 8.76 -26.99
CA ASN A 218 2.58 8.56 -25.56
C ASN A 218 2.92 9.85 -24.81
N THR A 219 1.92 10.47 -24.20
CA THR A 219 2.09 11.50 -23.17
C THR A 219 2.03 10.85 -21.79
N PRO A 220 3.01 11.07 -20.90
CA PRO A 220 3.01 10.49 -19.56
C PRO A 220 2.15 11.33 -18.60
N ILE A 221 1.09 10.72 -18.07
CA ILE A 221 0.32 11.29 -16.95
C ILE A 221 1.13 11.06 -15.66
N GLN A 222 1.52 12.14 -14.99
CA GLN A 222 2.16 12.12 -13.68
C GLN A 222 1.15 11.70 -12.61
N ILE A 223 1.25 10.47 -12.12
CA ILE A 223 0.48 9.99 -10.97
C ILE A 223 1.30 10.21 -9.69
N ARG A 224 0.69 10.94 -8.77
CA ARG A 224 1.22 11.34 -7.45
C ARG A 224 1.12 10.14 -6.49
N ILE A 225 2.24 9.70 -5.95
CA ILE A 225 2.38 8.54 -5.07
C ILE A 225 2.09 8.93 -3.60
N PRO A 226 1.12 8.30 -2.90
CA PRO A 226 1.03 8.38 -1.44
C PRO A 226 2.05 7.45 -0.76
N GLU A 227 2.59 7.93 0.36
CA GLU A 227 3.63 7.31 1.18
C GLU A 227 3.06 6.10 1.97
N PHE A 228 3.65 4.92 1.79
CA PHE A 228 3.19 3.65 2.37
C PHE A 228 3.45 3.57 3.88
N GLN A 229 2.44 3.15 4.65
CA GLN A 229 2.64 2.47 5.93
C GLN A 229 2.61 0.97 5.68
N ASP A 230 3.70 0.30 6.06
CA ASP A 230 3.96 -1.11 5.84
C ASP A 230 2.80 -2.01 6.31
N SER A 231 2.38 -2.95 5.47
CA SER A 231 1.79 -4.22 5.92
C SER A 231 2.61 -5.38 5.37
N PRO A 232 3.61 -5.88 6.11
CA PRO A 232 4.31 -7.09 5.76
C PRO A 232 3.60 -8.24 6.47
N ASN A 233 2.86 -9.06 5.72
CA ASN A 233 2.44 -10.43 6.04
C ASN A 233 2.53 -10.79 7.54
N ARG A 234 1.43 -10.60 8.28
CA ARG A 234 1.34 -10.96 9.68
C ARG A 234 1.22 -12.49 9.80
N ARG A 235 2.38 -13.13 9.78
CA ARG A 235 2.63 -14.58 9.66
C ARG A 235 1.70 -15.48 10.48
N PHE A 236 1.21 -16.49 9.77
CA PHE A 236 0.56 -17.71 10.24
C PHE A 236 1.49 -18.58 11.08
N ARG A 237 0.96 -19.15 12.17
CA ARG A 237 1.38 -20.43 12.75
C ARG A 237 0.18 -21.06 13.46
N ALA A 238 -0.37 -22.11 12.87
CA ALA A 238 -1.18 -23.10 13.57
C ALA A 238 -0.47 -24.45 13.45
N ASP A 239 -0.05 -25.01 14.59
CA ASP A 239 0.46 -26.38 14.66
C ASP A 239 -0.73 -27.34 14.84
N ASN A 240 -0.86 -28.31 13.94
CA ASN A 240 -1.84 -29.39 13.98
C ASN A 240 -1.40 -30.54 14.92
N ASN A 241 -2.28 -31.06 15.78
CA ASN A 241 -2.79 -32.44 15.68
C ASN A 241 -3.70 -32.87 16.86
N VAL A 242 -4.93 -33.25 16.48
CA VAL A 242 -5.79 -34.42 16.79
C VAL A 242 -5.86 -35.08 18.20
N ILE A 243 -7.12 -35.40 18.55
CA ILE A 243 -7.71 -36.47 19.39
C ILE A 243 -8.16 -36.08 20.81
N ALA A 244 -9.49 -35.97 20.91
CA ALA A 244 -10.43 -36.39 21.95
C ALA A 244 -10.00 -36.40 23.43
N ASP A 245 -10.73 -35.55 24.16
CA ASP A 245 -11.37 -35.73 25.46
C ASP A 245 -10.56 -36.21 26.68
N PHE A 246 -10.87 -35.56 27.81
CA PHE A 246 -10.37 -35.81 29.16
C PHE A 246 -9.01 -35.16 29.52
N THR A 247 -8.99 -33.89 29.96
CA THR A 247 -8.10 -33.30 31.02
C THR A 247 -8.08 -31.76 31.02
N GLU A 248 -9.09 -31.14 31.61
CA GLU A 248 -9.19 -29.66 31.66
C GLU A 248 -8.24 -28.99 32.67
N SER A 249 -7.66 -29.75 33.62
CA SER A 249 -6.78 -29.19 34.67
C SER A 249 -5.27 -29.20 34.32
N ILE A 250 -4.82 -30.05 33.39
CA ILE A 250 -3.41 -30.08 32.94
C ILE A 250 -3.16 -29.04 31.83
N SER A 251 -4.19 -28.73 31.03
CA SER A 251 -4.18 -27.78 29.91
C SER A 251 -3.74 -26.35 30.30
N LEU A 252 -4.17 -25.85 31.46
CA LEU A 252 -3.89 -24.46 31.88
C LEU A 252 -2.41 -24.23 32.23
N LYS A 253 -1.75 -25.18 32.89
CA LYS A 253 -0.32 -25.06 33.24
C LYS A 253 0.57 -25.13 32.01
N THR A 254 0.25 -26.00 31.05
CA THR A 254 0.98 -26.14 29.78
C THR A 254 0.78 -24.93 28.87
N ARG A 255 -0.42 -24.33 28.83
CA ARG A 255 -0.69 -23.07 28.11
C ARG A 255 0.12 -21.89 28.64
N GLN A 256 0.24 -21.75 29.96
CA GLN A 256 1.03 -20.67 30.57
C GLN A 256 2.53 -20.83 30.33
N GLN A 257 3.06 -22.05 30.37
CA GLN A 257 4.46 -22.33 30.05
C GLN A 257 4.78 -22.10 28.57
N ASN A 258 3.87 -22.46 27.66
CA ASN A 258 4.04 -22.22 26.22
C ASN A 258 3.93 -20.73 25.86
N TYR A 259 3.03 -19.99 26.50
CA TYR A 259 2.93 -18.53 26.35
C TYR A 259 4.21 -17.81 26.76
N ASN A 260 4.78 -18.19 27.91
CA ASN A 260 6.03 -17.61 28.40
C ASN A 260 7.20 -17.95 27.46
N LYS A 261 7.30 -19.20 26.98
CA LYS A 261 8.35 -19.65 26.06
C LYS A 261 8.29 -18.96 24.68
N GLY A 262 7.08 -18.71 24.17
CA GLY A 262 6.85 -17.96 22.93
C GLY A 262 7.29 -16.49 23.04
N LYS A 263 6.98 -15.85 24.18
CA LYS A 263 7.42 -14.48 24.46
C LYS A 263 8.94 -14.36 24.55
N THR A 264 9.61 -15.30 25.22
CA THR A 264 11.09 -15.30 25.32
C THR A 264 11.75 -15.52 23.94
N GLN A 265 11.18 -16.39 23.10
CA GLN A 265 11.69 -16.62 21.74
C GLN A 265 11.52 -15.40 20.82
N GLN A 266 10.38 -14.69 20.93
CA GLN A 266 10.16 -13.46 20.18
C GLN A 266 11.14 -12.35 20.58
N GLU A 267 11.37 -12.18 21.88
CA GLU A 267 12.34 -11.22 22.41
C GLU A 267 13.77 -11.58 21.98
N THR A 268 14.14 -12.87 22.00
CA THR A 268 15.45 -13.34 21.56
C THR A 268 15.66 -13.07 20.06
N ARG A 269 14.62 -13.27 19.24
CA ARG A 269 14.69 -13.03 17.79
C ARG A 269 14.80 -11.53 17.45
N LEU A 270 14.03 -10.68 18.14
CA LEU A 270 14.13 -9.23 18.01
C LEU A 270 15.51 -8.73 18.45
N GLU A 271 16.08 -9.31 19.50
CA GLU A 271 17.42 -8.95 19.97
C GLU A 271 18.52 -9.41 18.99
N GLN A 272 18.37 -10.59 18.38
CA GLN A 272 19.26 -11.03 17.30
C GLN A 272 19.18 -10.12 16.06
N GLU A 273 18.00 -9.61 15.73
CA GLU A 273 17.81 -8.69 14.61
C GLU A 273 18.41 -7.31 14.91
N ARG A 274 18.19 -6.79 16.13
CA ARG A 274 18.86 -5.58 16.63
C ARG A 274 20.38 -5.72 16.60
N ASN A 275 20.91 -6.89 16.99
CA ASN A 275 22.34 -7.17 16.96
C ASN A 275 22.89 -7.25 15.54
N ARG A 276 22.17 -7.87 14.60
CA ARG A 276 22.55 -7.83 13.17
C ARG A 276 22.57 -6.41 12.62
N HIS A 277 21.58 -5.59 12.99
CA HIS A 277 21.51 -4.19 12.57
C HIS A 277 22.55 -3.30 13.27
N ARG A 278 23.00 -3.66 14.48
CA ARG A 278 24.16 -3.05 15.14
C ARG A 278 25.47 -3.45 14.45
N LEU A 279 25.69 -4.73 14.17
CA LEU A 279 26.89 -5.21 13.49
C LEU A 279 27.04 -4.59 12.10
N ARG A 280 25.95 -4.52 11.32
CA ARG A 280 25.94 -3.84 10.01
C ARG A 280 26.28 -2.35 10.12
N ARG A 281 25.86 -1.68 11.19
CA ARG A 281 26.21 -0.26 11.44
C ARG A 281 27.65 -0.10 11.91
N ALA A 282 28.17 -1.05 12.68
CA ALA A 282 29.55 -1.05 13.18
C ALA A 282 30.57 -1.35 12.07
N ASN A 283 30.18 -2.16 11.08
CA ASN A 283 31.02 -2.54 9.94
C ASN A 283 30.72 -1.71 8.68
N GLN A 284 29.94 -0.62 8.81
CA GLN A 284 29.59 0.25 7.69
C GLN A 284 30.83 1.06 7.28
N THR A 285 31.13 1.09 5.99
CA THR A 285 32.19 1.95 5.44
C THR A 285 31.75 3.41 5.40
N GLU A 286 32.70 4.36 5.38
CA GLU A 286 32.37 5.79 5.37
C GLU A 286 31.56 6.19 4.12
N GLU A 287 31.83 5.60 2.95
CA GLU A 287 31.05 5.84 1.73
C GLU A 287 29.61 5.35 1.86
N GLU A 288 29.40 4.14 2.37
CA GLU A 288 28.06 3.62 2.64
C GLU A 288 27.32 4.47 3.69
N HIS A 289 28.05 5.00 4.67
CA HIS A 289 27.50 5.90 5.67
C HIS A 289 27.00 7.21 5.04
N GLN A 290 27.78 7.81 4.13
CA GLN A 290 27.39 9.03 3.42
C GLN A 290 26.21 8.79 2.48
N ILE A 291 26.21 7.69 1.72
CA ILE A 291 25.09 7.32 0.82
C ILE A 291 23.79 7.17 1.63
N ARG A 292 23.85 6.50 2.78
CA ARG A 292 22.69 6.35 3.67
C ARG A 292 22.21 7.69 4.20
N LEU A 293 23.12 8.56 4.63
CA LEU A 293 22.79 9.88 5.15
C LEU A 293 22.14 10.76 4.07
N GLU A 294 22.63 10.68 2.84
CA GLU A 294 22.08 11.41 1.71
C GLU A 294 20.70 10.88 1.29
N GLN A 295 20.53 9.56 1.23
CA GLN A 295 19.22 8.94 0.98
C GLN A 295 18.21 9.35 2.06
N GLN A 296 18.63 9.38 3.33
CA GLN A 296 17.79 9.83 4.44
C GLN A 296 17.40 11.31 4.28
N ARG A 297 18.37 12.18 3.93
CA ARG A 297 18.10 13.60 3.65
C ARG A 297 17.15 13.79 2.48
N LYS A 298 17.27 13.00 1.42
CA LYS A 298 16.37 13.03 0.25
C LYS A 298 14.94 12.64 0.65
N ARG A 299 14.77 11.54 1.38
CA ARG A 299 13.45 11.13 1.91
C ARG A 299 12.83 12.20 2.81
N ASP A 300 13.61 12.75 3.75
CA ASP A 300 13.14 13.82 4.63
C ASP A 300 12.80 15.11 3.88
N LYS A 301 13.51 15.42 2.78
CA LYS A 301 13.20 16.58 1.94
C LYS A 301 11.89 16.36 1.17
N SER A 302 11.69 15.18 0.58
CA SER A 302 10.44 14.85 -0.12
C SER A 302 9.23 14.84 0.81
N ARG A 303 9.37 14.24 2.01
CA ARG A 303 8.31 14.26 3.03
C ARG A 303 7.94 15.67 3.48
N ARG A 304 8.92 16.57 3.60
CA ARG A 304 8.69 17.99 3.95
C ARG A 304 8.04 18.78 2.83
N ALA A 305 8.30 18.45 1.56
CA ALA A 305 7.73 19.16 0.41
C ALA A 305 6.23 18.89 0.23
N ASN A 306 5.73 17.74 0.71
CA ASN A 306 4.33 17.33 0.59
C ASN A 306 3.55 17.44 1.92
N GLN A 307 4.16 18.01 2.96
CA GLN A 307 3.56 18.12 4.29
C GLN A 307 2.43 19.17 4.30
N THR A 308 1.26 18.81 4.81
CA THR A 308 0.16 19.76 5.05
C THR A 308 0.45 20.64 6.27
N GLU A 309 -0.17 21.82 6.35
CA GLU A 309 0.06 22.74 7.48
C GLU A 309 -0.31 22.12 8.84
N GLU A 310 -1.36 21.29 8.88
CA GLU A 310 -1.78 20.58 10.10
C GLU A 310 -0.75 19.53 10.55
N GLU A 311 -0.23 18.73 9.61
CA GLU A 311 0.86 17.80 9.88
C GLU A 311 2.16 18.51 10.28
N HIS A 312 2.41 19.69 9.73
CA HIS A 312 3.54 20.53 10.09
C HIS A 312 3.45 20.98 11.55
N GLN A 313 2.27 21.41 12.02
CA GLN A 313 2.04 21.79 13.41
C GLN A 313 2.19 20.58 14.36
N ILE A 314 1.63 19.43 14.02
CA ILE A 314 1.76 18.20 14.81
C ILE A 314 3.23 17.79 14.96
N ARG A 315 4.01 17.84 13.87
CA ARG A 315 5.45 17.55 13.89
C ARG A 315 6.20 18.52 14.79
N LEU A 316 5.94 19.82 14.68
CA LEU A 316 6.53 20.86 15.52
C LEU A 316 6.21 20.64 17.00
N GLU A 317 4.98 20.27 17.33
CA GLU A 317 4.58 19.98 18.70
C GLU A 317 5.26 18.72 19.24
N GLN A 318 5.32 17.64 18.46
CA GLN A 318 6.05 16.43 18.83
C GLN A 318 7.55 16.70 19.03
N GLN A 319 8.14 17.54 18.17
CA GLN A 319 9.53 17.95 18.31
C GLN A 319 9.75 18.76 19.59
N ARG A 320 8.86 19.72 19.91
CA ARG A 320 8.89 20.48 21.16
C ARG A 320 8.77 19.57 22.39
N LYS A 321 7.89 18.55 22.35
CA LYS A 321 7.75 17.56 23.43
C LYS A 321 9.04 16.76 23.64
N ARG A 322 9.65 16.23 22.57
CA ARG A 322 10.93 15.50 22.66
C ARG A 322 12.06 16.38 23.19
N ASP A 323 12.15 17.63 22.72
CA ASP A 323 13.16 18.57 23.20
C ASP A 323 12.92 18.96 24.66
N LYS A 324 11.68 19.06 25.11
CA LYS A 324 11.33 19.28 26.52
C LYS A 324 11.77 18.10 27.39
N SER A 325 11.45 16.87 26.99
CA SER A 325 11.88 15.66 27.71
C SER A 325 13.39 15.49 27.72
N ARG A 326 14.09 15.77 26.61
CA ARG A 326 15.56 15.74 26.56
C ARG A 326 16.19 16.76 27.50
N ARG A 327 15.62 17.97 27.59
CA ARG A 327 16.09 19.01 28.51
C ARG A 327 15.84 18.65 29.97
N ALA A 328 14.73 17.98 30.28
CA ALA A 328 14.42 17.55 31.65
C ALA A 328 15.39 16.48 32.16
N ASN A 329 15.94 15.65 31.26
CA ASN A 329 16.87 14.57 31.60
C ASN A 329 18.35 14.91 31.31
N GLN A 330 18.64 16.19 31.04
CA GLN A 330 19.99 16.64 30.67
C GLN A 330 20.88 16.77 31.92
N THR A 331 22.12 16.28 31.85
CA THR A 331 23.12 16.49 32.91
C THR A 331 23.70 17.92 32.86
N GLU A 332 24.28 18.40 33.97
CA GLU A 332 24.83 19.76 34.03
C GLU A 332 25.95 20.03 33.00
N GLU A 333 26.79 19.04 32.75
CA GLU A 333 27.89 19.12 31.78
C GLU A 333 27.34 19.22 30.34
N GLU A 334 26.37 18.37 29.99
CA GLU A 334 25.69 18.44 28.69
C GLU A 334 24.93 19.76 28.51
N HIS A 335 24.37 20.31 29.59
CA HIS A 335 23.71 21.61 29.59
C HIS A 335 24.69 22.74 29.26
N HIS A 336 25.89 22.70 29.84
CA HIS A 336 26.94 23.69 29.58
C HIS A 336 27.46 23.62 28.14
N ILE A 337 27.69 22.42 27.61
CA ILE A 337 28.09 22.20 26.20
C ILE A 337 27.02 22.75 25.24
N ARG A 338 25.74 22.50 25.52
CA ARG A 338 24.62 23.00 24.70
C ARG A 338 24.58 24.53 24.68
N LEU A 339 24.76 25.18 25.82
CA LEU A 339 24.79 26.64 25.91
C LEU A 339 25.96 27.24 25.13
N GLN A 340 27.16 26.66 25.23
CA GLN A 340 28.31 27.09 24.45
C GLN A 340 28.07 26.94 22.94
N GLN A 341 27.50 25.81 22.50
CA GLN A 341 27.13 25.61 21.09
C GLN A 341 26.05 26.58 20.62
N GLN A 342 25.07 26.91 21.46
CA GLN A 342 24.03 27.88 21.15
C GLN A 342 24.61 29.30 21.03
N ALA A 343 25.57 29.67 21.87
CA ALA A 343 26.30 30.93 21.77
C ALA A 343 27.08 31.03 20.44
N LYS A 344 27.85 30.00 20.09
CA LYS A 344 28.59 29.93 18.82
C LYS A 344 27.67 30.04 17.60
N ARG A 345 26.50 29.38 17.62
CA ARG A 345 25.51 29.49 16.53
C ARG A 345 24.89 30.88 16.44
N ARG A 346 24.61 31.53 17.58
CA ARG A 346 24.09 32.91 17.60
C ARG A 346 25.11 33.88 17.03
N GLU A 347 26.38 33.70 17.35
CA GLU A 347 27.49 34.49 16.82
C GLU A 347 27.66 34.30 15.31
N ALA A 348 27.71 33.06 14.82
CA ALA A 348 27.77 32.77 13.39
C ALA A 348 26.58 33.38 12.62
N ASN A 349 25.37 33.32 13.18
CA ASN A 349 24.18 33.96 12.59
C ASN A 349 24.23 35.49 12.61
N ARG A 350 24.93 36.11 13.56
CA ARG A 350 25.15 37.57 13.56
C ARG A 350 26.13 37.97 12.47
N VAL A 351 27.24 37.22 12.33
CA VAL A 351 28.24 37.45 11.27
C VAL A 351 27.61 37.30 9.88
N ARG A 352 26.84 36.22 9.67
CA ARG A 352 26.16 36.01 8.40
C ARG A 352 25.17 37.13 8.07
N ARG A 353 24.39 37.60 9.05
CA ARG A 353 23.48 38.74 8.83
C ARG A 353 24.22 40.02 8.46
N ARG A 354 25.33 40.32 9.12
CA ARG A 354 26.17 41.47 8.74
C ARG A 354 26.68 41.35 7.30
N LEU A 355 27.15 40.17 6.89
CA LEU A 355 27.57 39.94 5.51
C LEU A 355 26.42 40.08 4.50
N GLU A 356 25.22 39.60 4.85
CA GLU A 356 24.00 39.78 4.03
C GLU A 356 23.62 41.27 3.92
N ASP A 357 23.68 42.02 5.02
CA ASP A 357 23.40 43.46 5.06
C ASP A 357 24.46 44.26 4.26
N ASP A 358 25.75 43.94 4.42
CA ASP A 358 26.86 44.55 3.67
C ASP A 358 26.75 44.29 2.16
N MET A 359 26.30 43.08 1.76
CA MET A 359 26.04 42.76 0.35
C MET A 359 24.88 43.56 -0.24
N LEU A 360 23.79 43.73 0.52
CA LEU A 360 22.65 44.54 0.08
C LEU A 360 23.04 46.02 -0.07
N GLN A 361 23.84 46.53 0.86
CA GLN A 361 24.30 47.92 0.83
C GLN A 361 25.24 48.19 -0.36
N ASN A 362 26.06 47.22 -0.77
CA ASN A 362 26.90 47.33 -1.97
C ASN A 362 26.09 47.30 -3.27
N ILE A 363 24.98 46.54 -3.33
CA ILE A 363 24.07 46.51 -4.48
C ILE A 363 23.36 47.87 -4.66
N ASP A 364 22.95 48.52 -3.57
CA ASP A 364 22.31 49.84 -3.61
C ASP A 364 23.28 50.94 -4.10
N ILE A 365 24.58 50.84 -3.77
CA ILE A 365 25.61 51.77 -4.25
C ILE A 365 25.86 51.58 -5.76
N GLU A 366 25.97 50.34 -6.24
CA GLU A 366 26.16 50.05 -7.67
C GLU A 366 24.96 50.50 -8.54
N GLN A 367 23.74 50.38 -8.01
CA GLN A 367 22.53 50.88 -8.68
C GLN A 367 22.47 52.40 -8.73
N HIS A 368 22.92 53.08 -7.67
CA HIS A 368 22.98 54.55 -7.65
C HIS A 368 24.04 55.09 -8.62
N ASP A 369 25.21 54.47 -8.70
CA ASP A 369 26.27 54.85 -9.63
C ASP A 369 25.89 54.62 -11.10
N THR A 370 25.13 53.57 -11.40
CA THR A 370 24.59 53.34 -12.76
C THR A 370 23.47 54.29 -13.15
N GLU A 371 22.68 54.79 -12.19
CA GLU A 371 21.65 55.81 -12.43
C GLU A 371 22.26 57.20 -12.65
N ILE A 372 23.34 57.55 -11.94
CA ILE A 372 24.11 58.78 -12.17
C ILE A 372 24.74 58.77 -13.58
N GLN A 373 25.35 57.65 -14.01
CA GLN A 373 25.91 57.54 -15.37
C GLN A 373 24.85 57.63 -16.47
N ARG A 374 23.61 57.15 -16.24
CA ARG A 374 22.51 57.30 -17.21
C ARG A 374 22.05 58.75 -17.35
N ASN A 375 21.92 59.48 -16.25
CA ASN A 375 21.51 60.89 -16.27
C ASN A 375 22.55 61.79 -16.94
N ASP A 376 23.85 61.49 -16.79
CA ASP A 376 24.92 62.23 -17.48
C ASP A 376 24.94 61.97 -18.99
N THR A 377 24.41 60.83 -19.45
CA THR A 377 24.37 60.47 -20.88
C THR A 377 23.17 61.12 -21.60
N GLU A 378 22.06 61.40 -20.91
CA GLU A 378 20.89 62.07 -21.50
C GLU A 378 21.04 63.58 -21.66
N ILE A 379 21.97 64.23 -20.94
CA ILE A 379 22.18 65.69 -21.01
C ILE A 379 23.10 66.10 -22.19
N SER A 380 23.74 65.16 -22.89
CA SER A 380 24.69 65.44 -23.99
C SER A 380 24.19 65.14 -25.41
N THR A 381 22.88 65.23 -25.68
CA THR A 381 22.36 65.24 -27.06
C THR A 381 21.97 66.65 -27.50
N PRO A 382 22.77 67.34 -28.34
CA PRO A 382 22.39 68.64 -28.88
C PRO A 382 21.48 68.46 -30.10
N THR A 383 20.33 69.16 -30.08
CA THR A 383 19.47 69.45 -31.24
C THR A 383 20.14 70.32 -32.28
#